data_AF-A0A7X6GC72-F1
#
_entry.id   AF-A0A7X6GC72-F1
#
_cell.length_a   1.000
_cell.length_b   1.000
_cell.length_c   1.000
_cell.angle_alpha   90.00
_cell.angle_beta   90.00
_cell.angle_gamma   90.00
#
_symmetry.space_group_name_H-M   'P 1'
#
loop_
_entity.id
_entity.type
_entity.pdbx_description
1 polymer ?
#
loop_
_entity_poly.entity_id
_entity_poly.type
_entity_poly.pdbx_seq_one_letter_code
_entity_poly.pdbx_strand_id
1 'polypeptide(L)'
;MEKNLKGHNALVVKARNCRLCAPYLPQEPNPIFNTAPSTKILIVGQAPGLKAHERETAFEDPSGDRLRDWLSVSRETFYNPRLVSVMPMGFCFPGYKNGADAPPRKECAPTWHNEFLFYLKPKITLYVGRYSQQYYLPQFKTLTEAVRTPSESHFVLPHPSGRNNRWLAKNPWFELEILPALKRTIASVLSA
;
A
#
# COMPACT_ATOMS: atom_id res chain seq x y z
N MET A 1 -28.30 -0.28 16.65
CA MET A 1 -28.47 -1.63 16.05
C MET A 1 -27.10 -2.12 15.60
N GLU A 2 -26.19 -2.36 16.56
CA GLU A 2 -24.85 -2.92 16.30
C GLU A 2 -24.98 -4.43 16.16
N LYS A 3 -25.19 -4.90 14.93
CA LYS A 3 -25.12 -6.32 14.62
C LYS A 3 -23.70 -6.81 14.89
N ASN A 4 -23.54 -7.72 15.86
CA ASN A 4 -22.36 -8.54 16.14
C ASN A 4 -21.31 -8.54 15.01
N LEU A 5 -20.39 -7.57 15.04
CA LEU A 5 -19.22 -7.55 14.17
C LEU A 5 -18.31 -8.71 14.61
N LYS A 6 -18.08 -9.69 13.73
CA LYS A 6 -17.15 -10.81 13.97
C LYS A 6 -16.06 -10.82 12.91
N GLY A 7 -14.87 -11.29 13.27
CA GLY A 7 -13.76 -11.49 12.34
C GLY A 7 -13.20 -10.19 11.75
N HIS A 8 -12.87 -10.20 10.46
CA HIS A 8 -12.25 -9.07 9.74
C HIS A 8 -13.04 -7.76 9.87
N ASN A 9 -14.37 -7.78 9.80
CA ASN A 9 -15.15 -6.54 9.90
C ASN A 9 -15.00 -5.86 11.28
N ALA A 10 -14.92 -6.64 12.36
CA ALA A 10 -14.65 -6.10 13.70
C ALA A 10 -13.27 -5.46 13.78
N LEU A 11 -12.27 -6.10 13.17
CA LEU A 11 -10.91 -5.57 13.07
C LEU A 11 -10.88 -4.25 12.28
N VAL A 12 -11.60 -4.15 11.16
CA VAL A 12 -11.73 -2.91 10.39
C VAL A 12 -12.31 -1.79 11.27
N VAL A 13 -13.40 -2.04 11.99
CA VAL A 13 -14.02 -1.03 12.88
C VAL A 13 -13.04 -0.61 13.98
N LYS A 14 -12.34 -1.56 14.61
CA LYS A 14 -11.34 -1.27 15.64
C LYS A 14 -10.18 -0.43 15.10
N ALA A 15 -9.66 -0.77 13.92
CA ALA A 15 -8.55 -0.04 13.29
C ALA A 15 -8.97 1.35 12.78
N ARG A 16 -10.21 1.52 12.29
CA ARG A 16 -10.75 2.84 11.90
C ARG A 16 -10.93 3.78 13.08
N ASN A 17 -11.19 3.25 14.29
CA ASN A 17 -11.29 4.03 15.52
C ASN A 17 -9.94 4.15 16.28
N CYS A 18 -8.82 3.72 15.68
CA CYS A 18 -7.51 3.77 16.31
C CYS A 18 -7.06 5.22 16.57
N ARG A 19 -6.70 5.52 17.82
CA ARG A 19 -6.11 6.82 18.23
C ARG A 19 -4.66 6.72 18.72
N LEU A 20 -4.00 5.58 18.50
CA LEU A 20 -2.66 5.29 19.03
C LEU A 20 -1.62 6.38 18.69
N CYS A 21 -1.65 6.88 17.44
CA CYS A 21 -0.67 7.86 16.97
C CYS A 21 -1.05 9.32 17.31
N ALA A 22 -2.25 9.58 17.85
CA ALA A 22 -2.82 10.93 17.97
C ALA A 22 -1.87 11.98 18.57
N PRO A 23 -1.10 11.70 19.64
CA PRO A 23 -0.17 12.68 20.23
C PRO A 23 0.95 13.16 19.29
N TYR A 24 1.17 12.47 18.16
CA TYR A 24 2.28 12.72 17.24
C TYR A 24 1.84 13.15 15.85
N LEU A 25 0.53 13.20 15.58
CA LEU A 25 0.00 13.59 14.28
C LEU A 25 -0.27 15.10 14.25
N PRO A 26 -0.11 15.77 13.10
CA PRO A 26 -0.47 17.17 12.96
C PRO A 26 -1.99 17.40 12.83
N GLN A 27 -2.75 16.33 12.58
CA GLN A 27 -4.20 16.34 12.42
C GLN A 27 -4.80 15.17 13.19
N GLU A 28 -6.11 15.21 13.43
CA GLU A 28 -6.82 14.11 14.08
C GLU A 28 -6.57 12.78 13.35
N PRO A 29 -6.48 11.64 14.08
CA PRO A 29 -6.32 10.34 13.45
C PRO A 29 -7.44 10.07 12.45
N ASN A 30 -7.07 9.85 11.18
CA ASN A 30 -7.95 9.33 10.15
C ASN A 30 -7.28 8.10 9.52
N PRO A 31 -7.50 6.89 10.07
CA PRO A 31 -6.92 5.66 9.53
C PRO A 31 -7.50 5.34 8.15
N ILE A 32 -6.66 5.39 7.11
CA ILE A 32 -7.01 5.13 5.71
C ILE A 32 -6.35 3.82 5.26
N PHE A 33 -7.21 2.84 5.00
CA PHE A 33 -6.88 1.55 4.42
C PHE A 33 -8.15 0.95 3.81
N ASN A 34 -8.01 0.06 2.85
CA ASN A 34 -9.15 -0.63 2.24
C ASN A 34 -8.81 -2.11 2.14
N THR A 35 -9.51 -2.97 2.86
CA THR A 35 -9.16 -4.40 2.92
C THR A 35 -10.40 -5.29 2.90
N ALA A 36 -10.29 -6.48 2.32
CA ALA A 36 -11.32 -7.53 2.42
C ALA A 36 -10.69 -8.93 2.49
N PRO A 37 -11.32 -9.90 3.20
CA PRO A 37 -10.77 -11.26 3.33
C PRO A 37 -10.57 -12.01 2.01
N SER A 38 -11.27 -11.61 0.94
CA SER A 38 -11.17 -12.23 -0.38
C SER A 38 -10.20 -11.53 -1.31
N THR A 39 -9.36 -10.61 -0.80
CA THR A 39 -8.47 -9.80 -1.64
C THR A 39 -7.50 -10.68 -2.42
N LYS A 40 -7.35 -10.40 -3.72
CA LYS A 40 -6.40 -11.13 -4.55
C LYS A 40 -5.01 -10.49 -4.49
N ILE A 41 -4.97 -9.16 -4.52
CA ILE A 41 -3.75 -8.35 -4.53
C ILE A 41 -3.74 -7.51 -3.26
N LEU A 42 -2.62 -7.46 -2.55
CA LEU A 42 -2.40 -6.56 -1.42
C LEU A 42 -1.34 -5.52 -1.78
N ILE A 43 -1.65 -4.24 -1.64
CA ILE A 43 -0.72 -3.13 -1.80
C ILE A 43 -0.32 -2.62 -0.43
N VAL A 44 0.97 -2.71 -0.10
CA VAL A 44 1.54 -2.14 1.12
C VAL A 44 2.31 -0.86 0.77
N GLY A 45 1.63 0.27 0.96
CA GLY A 45 2.20 1.62 0.76
C GLY A 45 2.92 2.17 2.00
N GLN A 46 3.29 3.46 1.95
CA GLN A 46 3.95 4.15 3.06
C GLN A 46 2.93 4.65 4.11
N ALA A 47 2.29 5.78 3.85
CA ALA A 47 1.23 6.38 4.64
C ALA A 47 0.37 7.25 3.71
N PRO A 48 -0.89 7.55 4.05
CA PRO A 48 -1.68 8.51 3.27
C PRO A 48 -1.03 9.89 3.33
N GLY A 49 -1.05 10.62 2.21
CA GLY A 49 -0.75 12.05 2.17
C GLY A 49 -1.95 12.90 2.56
N LEU A 50 -1.78 14.23 2.60
CA LEU A 50 -2.85 15.17 3.00
C LEU A 50 -4.13 15.03 2.16
N LYS A 51 -4.02 14.91 0.83
CA LYS A 51 -5.21 14.72 -0.03
C LYS A 51 -5.98 13.44 0.28
N ALA A 52 -5.26 12.36 0.60
CA ALA A 52 -5.88 11.11 1.00
C ALA A 52 -6.56 11.26 2.37
N HIS A 53 -5.93 12.00 3.31
CA HIS A 53 -6.54 12.38 4.58
C HIS A 53 -7.86 13.12 4.41
N GLU A 54 -7.89 14.14 3.55
CA GLU A 54 -9.08 14.95 3.29
C GLU A 54 -10.20 14.19 2.55
N ARG A 55 -9.83 13.23 1.68
CA ARG A 55 -10.78 12.46 0.85
C ARG A 55 -11.11 11.07 1.39
N GLU A 56 -10.48 10.69 2.50
CA GLU A 56 -10.57 9.37 3.14
C GLU A 56 -10.19 8.19 2.23
N THR A 57 -9.51 8.46 1.10
CA THR A 57 -9.28 7.51 0.02
C THR A 57 -7.81 7.53 -0.41
N ALA A 58 -7.15 6.37 -0.33
CA ALA A 58 -5.77 6.21 -0.78
C ALA A 58 -5.67 6.25 -2.32
N PHE A 59 -4.55 6.77 -2.83
CA PHE A 59 -4.24 6.77 -4.27
C PHE A 59 -5.29 7.47 -5.15
N GLU A 60 -6.04 8.42 -4.59
CA GLU A 60 -6.94 9.30 -5.35
C GLU A 60 -6.22 10.59 -5.78
N ASP A 61 -5.08 10.39 -6.44
CA ASP A 61 -4.18 11.43 -6.91
C ASP A 61 -3.36 10.93 -8.13
N PRO A 62 -2.52 11.78 -8.75
CA PRO A 62 -1.72 11.38 -9.91
C PRO A 62 -0.75 10.23 -9.66
N SER A 63 -0.35 9.99 -8.41
CA SER A 63 0.49 8.84 -8.07
C SER A 63 -0.33 7.53 -8.12
N GLY A 64 -1.60 7.60 -7.76
CA GLY A 64 -2.55 6.51 -7.94
C GLY A 64 -2.89 6.22 -9.40
N ASP A 65 -3.00 7.24 -10.25
CA ASP A 65 -3.17 7.06 -11.71
C ASP A 65 -2.00 6.26 -12.28
N ARG A 66 -0.78 6.70 -12.00
CA ARG A 66 0.43 6.00 -12.43
C ARG A 66 0.51 4.57 -11.88
N LEU A 67 0.11 4.34 -10.63
CA LEU A 67 0.08 3.00 -10.07
C LEU A 67 -0.89 2.09 -10.81
N ARG A 68 -2.11 2.58 -11.12
CA ARG A 68 -3.08 1.83 -11.93
C ARG A 68 -2.54 1.52 -13.32
N ASP A 69 -1.82 2.45 -13.95
CA ASP A 69 -1.18 2.23 -15.25
C ASP A 69 -0.08 1.17 -15.20
N TRP A 70 0.73 1.17 -14.14
CA TRP A 70 1.75 0.15 -13.90
C TRP A 70 1.15 -1.24 -13.70
N LEU A 71 0.03 -1.31 -13.00
CA LEU A 71 -0.73 -2.54 -12.76
C LEU A 71 -1.59 -2.96 -13.95
N SER A 72 -1.85 -2.05 -14.90
CA SER A 72 -2.77 -2.24 -16.02
C SER A 72 -4.19 -2.60 -15.56
N VAL A 73 -4.70 -1.91 -14.54
CA VAL A 73 -6.04 -2.15 -13.98
C VAL A 73 -6.90 -0.90 -14.05
N SER A 74 -8.21 -1.08 -14.19
CA SER A 74 -9.18 0.02 -14.15
C SER A 74 -9.30 0.61 -12.74
N ARG A 75 -9.92 1.79 -12.64
CA ARG A 75 -10.24 2.42 -11.35
C ARG A 75 -11.17 1.53 -10.53
N GLU A 76 -12.20 0.96 -11.14
CA GLU A 76 -13.18 0.08 -10.49
C GLU A 76 -12.50 -1.16 -9.91
N THR A 77 -11.56 -1.75 -10.67
CA THR A 77 -10.76 -2.89 -10.20
C THR A 77 -9.89 -2.49 -9.01
N PHE A 78 -9.20 -1.36 -9.10
CA PHE A 78 -8.27 -0.89 -8.07
C PHE A 78 -8.98 -0.57 -6.74
N TYR A 79 -10.19 -0.03 -6.79
CA TYR A 79 -10.95 0.34 -5.59
C TYR A 79 -11.89 -0.75 -5.08
N ASN A 80 -11.95 -1.90 -5.73
CA ASN A 80 -12.69 -3.06 -5.22
C ASN A 80 -11.81 -3.83 -4.22
N PRO A 81 -12.10 -3.81 -2.89
CA PRO A 81 -11.26 -4.45 -1.89
C PRO A 81 -11.22 -5.98 -2.01
N ARG A 82 -12.18 -6.60 -2.71
CA ARG A 82 -12.15 -8.04 -3.00
C ARG A 82 -11.11 -8.39 -4.07
N LEU A 83 -10.65 -7.42 -4.85
CA LEU A 83 -9.62 -7.60 -5.88
C LEU A 83 -8.29 -7.02 -5.42
N VAL A 84 -8.31 -5.75 -4.98
CA VAL A 84 -7.13 -4.99 -4.57
C VAL A 84 -7.37 -4.37 -3.19
N SER A 85 -6.62 -4.81 -2.21
CA SER A 85 -6.57 -4.20 -0.88
C SER A 85 -5.38 -3.25 -0.75
N VAL A 86 -5.54 -2.16 -0.02
CA VAL A 86 -4.49 -1.19 0.32
C VAL A 86 -4.32 -1.15 1.83
N MET A 87 -3.12 -1.51 2.31
CA MET A 87 -2.76 -1.52 3.73
C MET A 87 -1.39 -0.82 3.91
N PRO A 88 -1.35 0.50 4.11
CA PRO A 88 -0.11 1.25 4.22
C PRO A 88 0.60 1.00 5.56
N MET A 89 1.92 1.16 5.62
CA MET A 89 2.73 1.03 6.84
C MET A 89 2.25 1.92 8.00
N GLY A 90 1.75 3.11 7.69
CA GLY A 90 1.04 3.98 8.61
C GLY A 90 -0.35 4.31 8.06
N PHE A 91 -1.40 4.15 8.88
CA PHE A 91 -2.77 4.39 8.41
C PHE A 91 -3.17 5.86 8.42
N CYS A 92 -2.49 6.73 9.16
CA CYS A 92 -2.82 8.16 9.26
C CYS A 92 -1.78 9.03 8.56
N PHE A 93 -2.17 10.25 8.15
CA PHE A 93 -1.26 11.23 7.57
C PHE A 93 -0.25 11.69 8.63
N PRO A 94 1.06 11.43 8.45
CA PRO A 94 2.07 11.69 9.47
C PRO A 94 2.55 13.15 9.47
N GLY A 95 1.96 14.01 8.64
CA GLY A 95 2.46 15.37 8.40
C GLY A 95 3.54 15.44 7.33
N TYR A 96 4.20 16.59 7.27
CA TYR A 96 5.27 16.85 6.33
C TYR A 96 6.64 16.86 7.00
N LYS A 97 7.66 16.37 6.28
CA LYS A 97 9.07 16.50 6.60
C LYS A 97 9.83 16.91 5.34
N ASN A 98 10.55 18.03 5.40
CA ASN A 98 11.35 18.54 4.27
C ASN A 98 10.53 18.70 2.98
N GLY A 99 9.29 19.19 3.09
CA GLY A 99 8.37 19.37 1.96
C GLY A 99 7.85 18.07 1.34
N ALA A 100 8.05 16.91 1.97
CA ALA A 100 7.50 15.61 1.59
C ALA A 100 6.56 15.08 2.68
N ASP A 101 5.69 14.13 2.36
CA ASP A 101 5.01 13.36 3.42
C ASP A 101 6.07 12.74 4.35
N ALA A 102 5.85 12.90 5.66
CA ALA A 102 6.73 12.36 6.66
C ALA A 102 6.72 10.81 6.63
N PRO A 103 7.75 10.16 7.19
CA PRO A 103 7.77 8.70 7.31
C PRO A 103 6.53 8.17 8.07
N PRO A 104 6.06 6.94 7.76
CA PRO A 104 5.00 6.31 8.54
C PRO A 104 5.41 6.16 10.01
N ARG A 105 4.43 6.28 10.90
CA ARG A 105 4.58 6.04 12.33
C ARG A 105 4.96 4.58 12.61
N LYS A 106 5.99 4.36 13.43
CA LYS A 106 6.61 3.04 13.64
C LYS A 106 5.69 2.08 14.40
N GLU A 107 4.80 2.61 15.20
CA GLU A 107 3.84 1.89 16.04
C GLU A 107 2.68 1.28 15.24
N CYS A 108 2.36 1.81 14.05
CA CYS A 108 1.14 1.46 13.33
C CYS A 108 1.18 0.03 12.75
N ALA A 109 2.20 -0.29 11.94
CA ALA A 109 2.29 -1.60 11.30
C ALA A 109 2.38 -2.77 12.30
N PRO A 110 3.24 -2.74 13.36
CA PRO A 110 3.27 -3.79 14.37
C PRO A 110 1.93 -3.99 15.10
N THR A 111 1.13 -2.93 15.24
CA THR A 111 -0.18 -3.01 15.90
C THR A 111 -1.23 -3.71 15.03
N TRP A 112 -1.23 -3.47 13.72
CA TRP A 112 -2.39 -3.84 12.87
C TRP A 112 -2.09 -4.88 11.79
N HIS A 113 -0.88 -4.91 11.23
CA HIS A 113 -0.62 -5.67 10.00
C HIS A 113 -0.81 -7.18 10.20
N ASN A 114 -0.31 -7.74 11.31
CA ASN A 114 -0.42 -9.18 11.57
C ASN A 114 -1.88 -9.62 11.67
N GLU A 115 -2.73 -8.86 12.36
CA GLU A 115 -4.16 -9.16 12.47
C GLU A 115 -4.85 -9.09 11.09
N PHE A 116 -4.54 -8.10 10.26
CA PHE A 116 -5.10 -8.01 8.91
C PHE A 116 -4.63 -9.14 8.01
N LEU A 117 -3.32 -9.41 7.96
CA LEU A 117 -2.73 -10.43 7.09
C LEU A 117 -3.29 -11.83 7.37
N PHE A 118 -3.62 -12.13 8.63
CA PHE A 118 -4.32 -13.36 9.00
C PHE A 118 -5.62 -13.57 8.21
N TYR A 119 -6.38 -12.49 7.96
CA TYR A 119 -7.63 -12.54 7.21
C TYR A 119 -7.47 -12.39 5.70
N LEU A 120 -6.52 -11.58 5.22
CA LEU A 120 -6.44 -11.19 3.80
C LEU A 120 -5.91 -12.29 2.87
N LYS A 121 -4.90 -13.06 3.31
CA LYS A 121 -4.26 -14.14 2.54
C LYS A 121 -4.15 -13.86 1.02
N PRO A 122 -3.53 -12.73 0.61
CA PRO A 122 -3.49 -12.32 -0.78
C PRO A 122 -2.70 -13.33 -1.64
N LYS A 123 -3.09 -13.47 -2.92
CA LYS A 123 -2.31 -14.25 -3.91
C LYS A 123 -0.96 -13.58 -4.21
N ILE A 124 -0.93 -12.25 -4.19
CA ILE A 124 0.30 -11.47 -4.40
C ILE A 124 0.32 -10.19 -3.57
N THR A 125 1.50 -9.82 -3.06
CA THR A 125 1.72 -8.57 -2.32
C THR A 125 2.63 -7.62 -3.07
N LEU A 126 2.26 -6.34 -3.14
CA LEU A 126 3.02 -5.28 -3.77
C LEU A 126 3.56 -4.35 -2.67
N TYR A 127 4.87 -4.40 -2.42
CA TYR A 127 5.53 -3.51 -1.47
C TYR A 127 5.94 -2.22 -2.18
N VAL A 128 5.20 -1.14 -1.94
CA VAL A 128 5.40 0.14 -2.63
C VAL A 128 6.22 1.09 -1.75
N GLY A 129 7.46 1.33 -2.18
CA GLY A 129 8.41 2.24 -1.53
C GLY A 129 9.27 1.59 -0.45
N ARG A 130 10.24 2.37 0.04
CA ARG A 130 11.31 1.88 0.93
C ARG A 130 10.81 1.39 2.29
N TYR A 131 9.81 2.04 2.89
CA TYR A 131 9.35 1.67 4.24
C TYR A 131 8.64 0.31 4.28
N SER A 132 7.83 0.00 3.26
CA SER A 132 7.18 -1.30 3.15
C SER A 132 8.18 -2.39 2.82
N GLN A 133 9.10 -2.14 1.88
CA GLN A 133 10.20 -3.05 1.59
C GLN A 133 11.06 -3.36 2.82
N GLN A 134 11.53 -2.34 3.56
CA GLN A 134 12.43 -2.58 4.71
C GLN A 134 11.75 -3.37 5.83
N TYR A 135 10.44 -3.22 5.99
CA TYR A 135 9.69 -3.94 7.02
C TYR A 135 9.50 -5.41 6.66
N TYR A 136 9.08 -5.71 5.42
CA TYR A 136 8.72 -7.06 5.01
C TYR A 136 9.86 -7.86 4.38
N LEU A 137 10.85 -7.17 3.81
CA LEU A 137 11.96 -7.77 3.09
C LEU A 137 13.30 -7.14 3.54
N PRO A 138 13.65 -7.22 4.84
CA PRO A 138 14.84 -6.56 5.41
C PRO A 138 16.17 -7.09 4.83
N GLN A 139 16.16 -8.23 4.15
CA GLN A 139 17.34 -8.79 3.49
C GLN A 139 17.87 -7.92 2.34
N PHE A 140 17.01 -7.13 1.69
CA PHE A 140 17.44 -6.22 0.62
C PHE A 140 17.91 -4.90 1.21
N LYS A 141 19.15 -4.51 0.91
CA LYS A 141 19.77 -3.30 1.46
C LYS A 141 19.22 -2.02 0.82
N THR A 142 18.79 -2.14 -0.45
CA THR A 142 18.26 -1.00 -1.21
C THR A 142 16.94 -1.34 -1.88
N LEU A 143 16.12 -0.29 -2.12
CA LEU A 143 14.88 -0.44 -2.87
C LEU A 143 15.13 -0.94 -4.30
N THR A 144 16.18 -0.44 -4.97
CA THR A 144 16.53 -0.86 -6.33
C THR A 144 16.83 -2.35 -6.42
N GLU A 145 17.59 -2.89 -5.45
CA GLU A 145 17.89 -4.32 -5.35
C GLU A 145 16.60 -5.14 -5.21
N ALA A 146 15.73 -4.74 -4.29
CA ALA A 146 14.45 -5.42 -4.07
C ALA A 146 13.53 -5.38 -5.31
N VAL A 147 13.50 -4.26 -6.05
CA VAL A 147 12.71 -4.13 -7.28
C VAL A 147 13.22 -5.06 -8.39
N ARG A 148 14.53 -5.37 -8.41
CA ARG A 148 15.14 -6.30 -9.38
C ARG A 148 14.91 -7.78 -9.05
N THR A 149 14.36 -8.09 -7.88
CA THR A 149 14.18 -9.47 -7.42
C THR A 149 12.71 -9.75 -7.12
N PRO A 150 11.82 -9.70 -8.14
CA PRO A 150 10.43 -10.12 -7.95
C PRO A 150 10.38 -11.62 -7.63
N SER A 151 9.28 -12.05 -7.03
CA SER A 151 8.97 -13.46 -6.80
C SER A 151 7.53 -13.77 -7.19
N GLU A 152 7.17 -15.05 -7.13
CA GLU A 152 5.78 -15.48 -7.36
C GLU A 152 4.79 -14.89 -6.35
N SER A 153 5.26 -14.56 -5.15
CA SER A 153 4.41 -14.07 -4.04
C SER A 153 4.41 -12.55 -3.88
N HIS A 154 5.37 -11.84 -4.49
CA HIS A 154 5.46 -10.39 -4.32
C HIS A 154 6.26 -9.67 -5.40
N PHE A 155 5.93 -8.38 -5.57
CA PHE A 155 6.75 -7.40 -6.25
C PHE A 155 7.09 -6.25 -5.31
N VAL A 156 8.26 -5.65 -5.51
CA VAL A 156 8.61 -4.37 -4.89
C VAL A 156 8.58 -3.29 -5.96
N LEU A 157 7.96 -2.16 -5.66
CA LEU A 157 7.83 -1.03 -6.59
C LEU A 157 8.40 0.23 -5.95
N PRO A 158 9.04 1.13 -6.73
CA PRO A 158 9.25 2.49 -6.27
C PRO A 158 7.91 3.18 -6.01
N HIS A 159 7.90 4.25 -5.20
CA HIS A 159 6.68 5.05 -5.06
C HIS A 159 6.32 5.68 -6.42
N PRO A 160 5.06 5.65 -6.87
CA PRO A 160 4.64 6.21 -8.17
C PRO A 160 4.60 7.76 -8.22
N SER A 161 5.34 8.42 -7.34
CA SER A 161 5.44 9.88 -7.29
C SER A 161 6.37 10.41 -8.38
N GLY A 162 6.11 11.63 -8.88
CA GLY A 162 7.02 12.36 -9.76
C GLY A 162 8.44 12.51 -9.20
N ARG A 163 8.62 12.45 -7.88
CA ARG A 163 9.94 12.46 -7.23
C ARG A 163 10.85 11.30 -7.66
N ASN A 164 10.26 10.19 -8.10
CA ASN A 164 11.00 9.02 -8.60
C ASN A 164 11.28 9.07 -10.12
N ASN A 165 10.89 10.13 -10.85
CA ASN A 165 11.15 10.23 -12.29
C ASN A 165 12.66 10.12 -12.62
N ARG A 166 13.54 10.73 -11.81
CA ARG A 166 14.99 10.61 -12.00
C ARG A 166 15.48 9.16 -11.78
N TRP A 167 14.86 8.43 -10.86
CA TRP A 167 15.18 7.02 -10.64
C TRP A 167 14.71 6.18 -11.83
N LEU A 168 13.50 6.41 -12.35
CA LEU A 168 12.96 5.73 -13.53
C LEU A 168 13.85 5.94 -14.76
N ALA A 169 14.24 7.19 -15.03
CA ALA A 169 15.13 7.51 -16.15
C ALA A 169 16.51 6.82 -16.07
N LYS A 170 17.02 6.59 -14.85
CA LYS A 170 18.28 5.85 -14.62
C LYS A 170 18.11 4.33 -14.62
N ASN A 171 16.87 3.84 -14.56
CA ASN A 171 16.55 2.42 -14.42
C ASN A 171 15.50 2.00 -15.46
N PRO A 172 15.79 2.13 -16.78
CA PRO A 172 14.82 1.85 -17.83
C PRO A 172 14.31 0.40 -17.83
N TRP A 173 15.12 -0.54 -17.30
CA TRP A 173 14.74 -1.94 -17.06
C TRP A 173 13.47 -2.09 -16.19
N PHE A 174 13.15 -1.10 -15.34
CA PHE A 174 11.89 -1.14 -14.59
C PHE A 174 10.67 -1.15 -15.54
N GLU A 175 10.67 -0.27 -16.53
CA GLU A 175 9.57 -0.17 -17.49
C GLU A 175 9.63 -1.26 -18.56
N LEU A 176 10.84 -1.66 -18.96
CA LEU A 176 11.05 -2.63 -20.03
C LEU A 176 10.89 -4.09 -19.58
N GLU A 177 11.16 -4.40 -18.31
CA GLU A 177 11.21 -5.79 -17.82
C GLU A 177 10.26 -6.02 -16.63
N ILE A 178 10.32 -5.17 -15.61
CA ILE A 178 9.54 -5.36 -14.38
C ILE A 178 8.06 -5.09 -14.61
N LEU A 179 7.69 -3.97 -15.24
CA LEU A 179 6.28 -3.64 -15.48
C LEU A 179 5.58 -4.67 -16.38
N PRO A 180 6.17 -5.18 -17.48
CA PRO A 180 5.56 -6.26 -18.25
C PRO A 180 5.34 -7.54 -17.44
N ALA A 181 6.31 -7.94 -16.61
CA ALA A 181 6.17 -9.11 -15.74
C ALA A 181 5.09 -8.91 -14.68
N LEU A 182 5.03 -7.73 -14.06
CA LEU A 182 4.00 -7.33 -13.12
C LEU A 182 2.61 -7.41 -13.77
N LYS A 183 2.42 -6.78 -14.93
CA LYS A 183 1.13 -6.76 -15.65
C LYS A 183 0.63 -8.17 -15.97
N ARG A 184 1.50 -9.06 -16.45
CA ARG A 184 1.15 -10.47 -16.69
C ARG A 184 0.71 -11.18 -15.41
N THR A 185 1.43 -10.96 -14.32
CA THR A 185 1.12 -11.59 -13.03
C THR A 185 -0.21 -11.06 -12.47
N ILE A 186 -0.42 -9.75 -12.52
CA ILE A 186 -1.67 -9.10 -12.07
C ILE A 186 -2.87 -9.61 -12.87
N ALA A 187 -2.74 -9.71 -14.20
CA ALA A 187 -3.79 -10.25 -15.05
C ALA A 187 -4.13 -11.71 -14.68
N SER A 188 -3.12 -12.56 -14.48
CA SER A 188 -3.31 -13.96 -14.07
C SER A 188 -3.96 -14.08 -12.68
N VAL A 189 -3.54 -13.25 -11.72
CA VAL A 189 -4.13 -13.23 -10.38
C VAL A 189 -5.59 -12.81 -10.42
N LEU A 190 -5.93 -11.80 -11.24
CA LEU A 190 -7.29 -11.29 -11.34
C LEU A 190 -8.24 -12.25 -12.07
N SER A 191 -7.77 -13.03 -13.04
CA SER A 191 -8.57 -14.01 -13.78
C SER A 191 -8.78 -15.34 -13.05
N ALA A 192 -7.92 -15.69 -12.10
CA ALA A 192 -8.01 -16.91 -11.28
C ALA A 192 -8.90 -16.75 -10.05
#